data_AF-A0A3N5SD96-F1
#
_entry.id   AF-A0A3N5SD96-F1
#
_cell.length_a   1.000
_cell.length_b   1.000
_cell.length_c   1.000
_cell.angle_alpha   90.00
_cell.angle_beta   90.00
_cell.angle_gamma   90.00
#
_symmetry.space_group_name_H-M   'P 1'
#
loop_
_entity.id
_entity.type
_entity.pdbx_description
1 polymer ?
#
loop_
_entity_poly.entity_id
_entity_poly.type
_entity_poly.pdbx_seq_one_letter_code
_entity_poly.pdbx_strand_id
1 'polypeptide(L)' 'TVRGLASILASGLNGSKPEEVLSVPPDFFMPMNLQEAISQQRINGFIGVLAHMKQAAVKLLDGSL' A
#
# COMPACT_ATOMS: atom_id res chain seq x y z
N THR A 1 -11.48 1.42 9.41
CA THR A 1 -11.16 -0.02 9.54
C THR A 1 -9.96 -0.35 8.66
N VAL A 2 -9.23 -1.45 8.90
CA VAL A 2 -8.10 -1.84 8.02
C VAL A 2 -8.57 -2.14 6.59
N ARG A 3 -9.76 -2.74 6.44
CA ARG A 3 -10.38 -3.02 5.14
C ARG A 3 -10.57 -1.77 4.27
N GLY A 4 -10.95 -0.64 4.86
CA GLY A 4 -11.13 0.62 4.13
C GLY A 4 -9.81 1.23 3.64
N LEU A 5 -8.73 1.06 4.40
CA LEU A 5 -7.40 1.49 3.98
C LEU A 5 -6.89 0.60 2.84
N ALA A 6 -7.10 -0.71 2.94
CA ALA A 6 -6.80 -1.63 1.85
C ALA A 6 -7.55 -1.28 0.56
N SER A 7 -8.82 -0.87 0.64
CA SER A 7 -9.58 -0.44 -0.55
C SER A 7 -9.03 0.83 -1.20
N ILE A 8 -8.47 1.76 -0.41
CA ILE A 8 -7.83 2.98 -0.96
C ILE A 8 -6.59 2.60 -1.78
N LEU A 9 -5.71 1.75 -1.23
CA LEU A 9 -4.55 1.24 -1.96
C LEU A 9 -4.95 0.46 -3.21
N ALA A 10 -5.91 -0.46 -3.08
CA ALA A 10 -6.38 -1.25 -4.20
C ALA A 10 -6.95 -0.37 -5.31
N SER A 11 -7.73 0.66 -4.98
CA SER A 11 -8.29 1.57 -5.97
C SER A 11 -7.23 2.47 -6.61
N GLY A 12 -6.27 2.96 -5.82
CA GLY A 12 -5.21 3.85 -6.29
C GLY A 12 -4.12 3.17 -7.12
N LEU A 13 -3.93 1.86 -6.95
CA LEU A 13 -2.91 1.07 -7.65
C LEU A 13 -3.51 0.09 -8.67
N ASN A 14 -4.83 0.12 -8.86
CA ASN A 14 -5.49 -0.75 -9.83
C ASN A 14 -5.02 -0.43 -11.25
N GLY A 15 -4.53 -1.45 -11.96
CA GLY A 15 -4.01 -1.30 -13.32
C GLY A 15 -2.59 -0.73 -13.40
N SER A 16 -1.96 -0.40 -12.26
CA SER A 16 -0.55 -0.02 -12.23
C SER A 16 0.35 -1.21 -12.55
N LYS A 17 1.48 -0.92 -13.20
CA LYS A 17 2.51 -1.93 -13.43
C LYS A 17 3.20 -2.30 -12.11
N PRO A 18 3.78 -3.50 -11.98
CA PRO A 18 4.48 -3.91 -10.76
C PRO A 18 5.55 -2.89 -10.31
N GLU A 19 6.29 -2.29 -11.25
CA GLU A 19 7.33 -1.30 -10.95
C GLU A 19 6.74 -0.03 -10.32
N GLU A 20 5.56 0.40 -10.75
CA GLU A 20 4.84 1.56 -10.20
C GLU A 20 4.38 1.27 -8.77
N VAL A 21 3.88 0.07 -8.49
CA VAL A 21 3.51 -0.37 -7.13
C VAL A 21 4.75 -0.35 -6.20
N LEU A 22 5.90 -0.79 -6.71
CA LEU A 22 7.15 -0.77 -5.95
C LEU A 22 7.65 0.66 -5.69
N SER A 23 7.38 1.60 -6.59
CA SER A 23 7.78 3.01 -6.47
C SER A 23 7.03 3.78 -5.37
N VAL A 24 5.89 3.27 -4.88
CA VAL A 24 5.08 3.95 -3.86
C VAL A 24 5.88 4.14 -2.57
N PRO A 25 6.10 5.37 -2.08
CA PRO A 25 6.84 5.58 -0.84
C PRO A 25 6.15 4.92 0.37
N PRO A 26 6.90 4.39 1.35
CA PRO A 26 6.31 3.78 2.55
C PRO A 26 5.54 4.80 3.41
N ASP A 27 5.82 6.10 3.24
CA ASP A 27 5.24 7.26 3.92
C ASP A 27 4.26 8.06 3.05
N PHE A 28 3.76 7.49 1.95
CA PHE A 28 2.84 8.16 1.01
C PHE A 28 1.58 8.77 1.66
N PHE A 29 1.21 8.30 2.86
CA PHE A 29 0.07 8.79 3.64
C PHE A 29 0.36 10.06 4.44
N MET A 30 1.63 10.46 4.59
CA MET A 30 2.02 11.60 5.40
C MET A 30 1.46 12.93 4.88
N PRO A 31 1.48 13.22 3.56
CA PRO A 31 0.86 14.42 3.00
C PRO A 31 -0.67 14.49 3.19
N MET A 32 -1.32 13.36 3.47
CA MET A 32 -2.77 13.27 3.70
C MET A 32 -3.15 13.55 5.16
N ASN A 33 -2.17 13.83 6.04
CA ASN A 33 -2.36 14.00 7.49
C ASN A 33 -3.17 12.88 8.16
N LEU A 34 -3.09 11.66 7.63
CA LEU A 34 -3.86 10.52 8.15
C LEU A 34 -3.52 10.20 9.61
N GLN A 35 -2.32 10.54 10.08
CA GLN A 35 -1.90 10.41 11.48
C GLN A 35 -2.76 11.19 12.48
N GLU A 36 -3.46 12.24 12.04
CA GLU A 36 -4.41 12.98 12.90
C GLU A 36 -5.82 12.37 12.86
N ALA A 37 -6.16 11.70 11.76
CA ALA A 37 -7.48 11.10 11.55
C ALA A 37 -7.56 9.64 12.05
N ILE A 38 -6.43 8.93 12.11
CA ILE A 38 -6.38 7.53 12.48
C ILE A 38 -5.30 7.15 13.49
N SER A 39 -5.59 6.15 14.33
CA SER A 39 -4.64 5.66 15.33
C SER A 39 -3.41 5.00 14.69
N GLN A 40 -2.31 4.98 15.44
CA GLN A 40 -1.04 4.39 14.97
C GLN A 40 -1.15 2.92 14.57
N GLN A 41 -1.99 2.14 15.27
CA GLN A 41 -2.27 0.76 14.88
C GLN A 41 -2.88 0.65 13.47
N ARG A 42 -3.72 1.62 13.07
CA ARG A 42 -4.31 1.65 11.72
C ARG A 42 -3.29 2.07 10.67
N ILE A 43 -2.38 2.99 11.00
CA ILE A 43 -1.25 3.34 10.13
C ILE A 43 -0.35 2.13 9.91
N ASN A 44 0.02 1.41 10.96
CA ASN A 44 0.82 0.19 10.85
C ASN A 44 0.13 -0.87 9.98
N GLY A 45 -1.19 -1.02 10.12
CA GLY A 45 -1.98 -1.87 9.23
C GLY A 45 -1.93 -1.42 7.78
N PHE A 46 -1.95 -0.11 7.52
CA PHE A 46 -1.88 0.45 6.17
C PHE A 46 -0.53 0.17 5.51
N ILE A 47 0.55 0.40 6.24
CA ILE A 47 1.93 0.08 5.83
C ILE A 47 2.06 -1.41 5.54
N GLY A 48 1.49 -2.27 6.39
CA GLY A 48 1.49 -3.72 6.19
C GLY A 48 0.80 -4.16 4.91
N VAL A 49 -0.34 -3.55 4.56
CA VAL A 49 -1.04 -3.84 3.30
C VAL A 49 -0.19 -3.41 2.10
N LEU A 50 0.40 -2.22 2.12
CA LEU A 50 1.30 -1.77 1.06
C LEU A 50 2.50 -2.70 0.90
N ALA A 51 3.13 -3.12 2.01
CA ALA A 51 4.24 -4.06 1.99
C ALA A 51 3.86 -5.40 1.35
N HIS A 52 2.68 -5.94 1.67
CA HIS A 52 2.16 -7.16 1.05
C HIS A 52 1.95 -6.98 -0.47
N MET A 53 1.39 -5.86 -0.92
CA MET A 53 1.22 -5.56 -2.34
C MET A 53 2.57 -5.46 -3.08
N LYS A 54 3.57 -4.83 -2.45
CA LYS A 54 4.93 -4.77 -3.00
C LYS A 54 5.57 -6.15 -3.12
N GLN A 55 5.40 -7.02 -2.13
CA GLN A 55 5.89 -8.41 -2.23
C GLN A 55 5.24 -9.17 -3.39
N ALA A 56 3.95 -8.98 -3.63
CA ALA A 56 3.28 -9.57 -4.78
C ALA A 56 3.82 -9.00 -6.11
N ALA A 57 4.10 -7.70 -6.16
CA ALA A 57 4.71 -7.05 -7.33
C ALA A 57 6.12 -7.58 -7.63
N VAL A 58 6.96 -7.81 -6.61
CA VAL A 58 8.28 -8.45 -6.80
C VAL A 58 8.13 -9.84 -7.42
N LYS A 59 7.21 -10.68 -6.91
CA LYS A 59 6.98 -12.02 -7.47
C LYS A 59 6.51 -12.00 -8.92
N LEU A 60 5.72 -11.01 -9.32
CA LEU A 60 5.31 -10.80 -10.72
C LEU A 60 6.51 -10.52 -11.62
N LEU A 61 7.43 -9.66 -11.17
CA LEU A 61 8.65 -9.32 -11.91
C LEU A 61 9.62 -10.51 -12.01
N ASP A 62 9.70 -11.32 -10.95
CA ASP A 62 10.52 -12.53 -10.90
C ASP A 62 9.90 -13.71 -11.67
N GLY A 63 8.73 -13.54 -12.29
CA GLY A 63 8.00 -14.60 -13.01
C GLY A 63 7.58 -15.78 -12.13
N SER A 64 7.49 -15.58 -10.82
CA SER A 64 7.31 -16.63 -9.80
C SER A 64 5.87 -16.73 -9.28
N LEU A 65 4.88 -16.56 -10.15
CA LEU A 65 3.45 -16.59 -9.81
C LEU A 65 2.66 -17.66 -10.58
#